data_AF-A0A6P5TW12-F1
#
_entry.id   AF-A0A6P5TW12-F1
#
_cell.length_a   1.000
_cell.length_b   1.000
_cell.length_c   1.000
_cell.angle_alpha   90.00
_cell.angle_beta   90.00
_cell.angle_gamma   90.00
#
_symmetry.space_group_name_H-M   'P 1'
#
loop_
_entity.id
_entity.type
_entity.pdbx_description
1 polymer ?
#
loop_
_entity_poly.entity_id
_entity_poly.type
_entity_poly.pdbx_seq_one_letter_code
_entity_poly.pdbx_strand_id
1 'polypeptide(L)'
;MGIFSNKISREELHPGDHIYAYRSRHAYSHHGIFVGNDRVIHFTSTDEPKSSSSSTVPPCGNCGHDPNTKRGVLRTCIDCFLKDHNLLRFEYEVSPLHFIFKQKGTCSTKRCYSNDEIVCRATEIFNKDKVHGKGFGDYDLFKNNCENFASYCKRGTPVSEQARKAMGIADASLGTNTPSTSTSKTAMFLSIFASKSS
;
A
#
# COMPACT_ATOMS: atom_id res chain seq x y z
N MET A 1 -9.28 -12.44 12.14
CA MET A 1 -9.83 -11.82 10.92
C MET A 1 -9.81 -12.84 9.80
N GLY A 2 -10.95 -13.03 9.14
CA GLY A 2 -11.24 -14.19 8.31
C GLY A 2 -10.59 -14.15 6.92
N ILE A 3 -10.24 -15.32 6.41
CA ILE A 3 -9.56 -15.56 5.13
C ILE A 3 -10.37 -15.04 3.92
N PHE A 4 -11.65 -14.71 4.07
CA PHE A 4 -12.59 -14.50 2.97
C PHE A 4 -12.84 -13.05 2.52
N SER A 5 -12.62 -12.03 3.36
CA SER A 5 -12.85 -10.63 2.95
C SER A 5 -12.09 -9.62 3.80
N ASN A 6 -11.60 -8.57 3.15
CA ASN A 6 -10.97 -7.42 3.80
C ASN A 6 -12.00 -6.35 4.21
N LYS A 7 -13.29 -6.58 3.96
CA LYS A 7 -14.37 -5.65 4.32
C LYS A 7 -14.47 -5.53 5.83
N ILE A 8 -14.58 -4.29 6.30
CA ILE A 8 -14.80 -3.96 7.72
C ILE A 8 -15.98 -2.98 7.86
N SER A 9 -16.55 -2.91 9.05
CA SER A 9 -17.50 -1.87 9.46
C SER A 9 -16.78 -0.58 9.88
N ARG A 10 -17.50 0.54 10.02
CA ARG A 10 -16.87 1.82 10.40
C ARG A 10 -16.39 1.82 11.85
N GLU A 11 -17.07 1.05 12.68
CA GLU A 11 -16.81 0.90 14.11
C GLU A 11 -15.49 0.17 14.37
N GLU A 12 -14.99 -0.58 13.38
CA GLU A 12 -13.70 -1.27 13.43
C GLU A 12 -12.52 -0.39 13.00
N LEU A 13 -12.76 0.85 12.55
CA LEU A 13 -11.72 1.76 12.09
C LEU A 13 -10.91 2.32 13.24
N HIS A 14 -9.59 2.26 13.08
CA HIS A 14 -8.65 2.90 13.98
C HIS A 14 -7.79 3.90 13.21
N PRO A 15 -7.48 5.08 13.77
CA PRO A 15 -6.50 5.98 13.17
C PRO A 15 -5.20 5.23 12.83
N GLY A 16 -4.67 5.45 11.63
CA GLY A 16 -3.53 4.70 11.09
C GLY A 16 -3.90 3.48 10.24
N ASP A 17 -5.18 3.13 10.15
CA ASP A 17 -5.65 2.11 9.21
C ASP A 17 -5.44 2.55 7.76
N HIS A 18 -4.80 1.66 6.98
CA HIS A 18 -4.76 1.76 5.54
C HIS A 18 -6.04 1.14 5.00
N ILE A 19 -6.90 1.97 4.44
CA ILE A 19 -8.19 1.56 3.88
C ILE A 19 -8.17 1.71 2.38
N TYR A 20 -9.02 0.93 1.72
CA TYR A 20 -9.22 1.02 0.29
C TYR A 20 -10.65 0.71 -0.08
N ALA A 21 -11.03 1.13 -1.27
CA ALA A 21 -12.30 0.79 -1.88
C ALA A 21 -12.10 0.52 -3.37
N TYR A 22 -12.70 -0.55 -3.87
CA TYR A 22 -12.71 -0.84 -5.30
C TYR A 22 -13.51 0.23 -6.06
N ARG A 23 -13.10 0.52 -7.29
CA ARG A 23 -13.70 1.52 -8.18
C ARG A 23 -13.92 0.93 -9.58
N SER A 24 -14.79 1.57 -10.37
CA SER A 24 -15.07 1.21 -11.77
C SER A 24 -15.27 -0.29 -11.96
N ARG A 25 -16.25 -0.88 -11.24
CA ARG A 25 -16.54 -2.33 -11.23
C ARG A 25 -15.32 -3.22 -10.86
N HIS A 26 -14.52 -2.80 -9.88
CA HIS A 26 -13.31 -3.49 -9.41
C HIS A 26 -12.11 -3.42 -10.36
N ALA A 27 -12.10 -2.51 -11.34
CA ALA A 27 -10.96 -2.30 -12.23
C ALA A 27 -9.72 -1.76 -11.50
N TYR A 28 -9.90 -1.02 -10.40
CA TYR A 28 -8.81 -0.59 -9.53
C TYR A 28 -9.28 -0.39 -8.09
N SER A 29 -8.35 -0.32 -7.15
CA SER A 29 -8.57 0.06 -5.76
C SER A 29 -8.06 1.47 -5.50
N HIS A 30 -8.86 2.28 -4.81
CA HIS A 30 -8.46 3.60 -4.34
C HIS A 30 -8.10 3.53 -2.87
N HIS A 31 -6.90 4.01 -2.51
CA HIS A 31 -6.28 3.80 -1.20
C HIS A 31 -6.17 5.10 -0.39
N GLY A 32 -6.19 4.98 0.94
CA GLY A 32 -6.03 6.11 1.86
C GLY A 32 -5.68 5.66 3.27
N ILE A 33 -5.30 6.63 4.10
CA ILE A 33 -5.04 6.47 5.53
C ILE A 33 -6.17 7.12 6.31
N PHE A 34 -6.86 6.34 7.14
CA PHE A 34 -7.82 6.87 8.09
C PHE A 34 -7.07 7.57 9.22
N VAL A 35 -7.44 8.82 9.53
CA VAL A 35 -6.75 9.65 10.53
C VAL A 35 -7.64 10.03 11.72
N GLY A 36 -8.77 9.33 11.89
CA GLY A 36 -9.76 9.62 12.93
C GLY A 36 -10.79 10.68 12.51
N ASN A 37 -11.83 10.84 13.34
CA ASN A 37 -12.90 11.84 13.17
C ASN A 37 -13.56 11.80 11.77
N ASP A 38 -13.82 10.60 11.24
CA ASP A 38 -14.35 10.38 9.90
C ASP A 38 -13.51 11.03 8.79
N ARG A 39 -12.19 11.20 9.00
CA ARG A 39 -11.29 11.78 8.00
C ARG A 39 -10.33 10.76 7.42
N VAL A 40 -10.10 10.90 6.13
CA VAL A 40 -9.17 10.08 5.36
C VAL A 40 -8.21 10.99 4.61
N ILE A 41 -6.92 10.74 4.72
CA ILE A 41 -5.90 11.35 3.87
C ILE A 41 -5.56 10.40 2.74
N HIS A 42 -5.66 10.87 1.50
CA HIS A 42 -5.43 10.02 0.33
C HIS A 42 -4.84 10.81 -0.84
N PHE A 43 -4.13 10.11 -1.71
CA PHE A 43 -3.48 10.70 -2.89
C PHE A 43 -4.32 10.45 -4.14
N THR A 44 -4.48 11.45 -5.01
CA THR A 44 -5.30 11.39 -6.23
C THR A 44 -4.58 12.05 -7.40
N SER A 45 -5.11 11.85 -8.63
CA SER A 45 -4.52 12.44 -9.85
C SER A 45 -4.23 13.92 -9.68
N THR A 46 -3.01 14.30 -10.06
CA THR A 46 -2.52 15.68 -10.10
C THR A 46 -2.78 16.37 -11.43
N ASP A 47 -3.47 15.69 -12.36
CA ASP A 47 -3.80 16.22 -13.66
C ASP A 47 -4.87 17.31 -13.53
N GLU A 48 -4.85 18.27 -14.47
CA GLU A 48 -5.92 19.24 -14.58
C GLU A 48 -7.26 18.53 -14.84
N PRO A 49 -8.37 18.99 -14.23
CA PRO A 49 -9.69 18.46 -14.54
C PRO A 49 -9.92 18.58 -16.05
N LYS A 50 -10.14 17.45 -16.74
CA LYS A 50 -10.53 17.49 -18.14
C LYS A 50 -11.87 18.21 -18.22
N SER A 51 -11.92 19.34 -18.93
CA SER A 51 -13.10 20.13 -19.19
C SER A 51 -14.13 19.33 -20.00
N SER A 52 -14.83 18.39 -19.37
CA SER A 52 -15.88 17.62 -20.01
C SER A 52 -17.11 17.56 -19.12
N SER A 53 -18.14 18.27 -19.58
CA SER A 53 -19.57 18.26 -19.19
C SER A 53 -19.98 18.83 -17.81
N SER A 54 -20.31 20.13 -17.82
CA SER A 54 -21.56 20.80 -17.38
C SER A 54 -22.31 20.41 -16.09
N SER A 55 -21.73 19.69 -15.14
CA SER A 55 -22.34 19.49 -13.82
C SER A 55 -21.34 19.78 -12.72
N THR A 56 -21.31 21.02 -12.23
CA THR A 56 -20.54 21.38 -11.03
C THR A 56 -21.16 20.68 -9.84
N VAL A 57 -20.58 19.54 -9.44
CA VAL A 57 -20.95 18.88 -8.20
C VAL A 57 -20.56 19.83 -7.06
N PRO A 58 -21.47 20.17 -6.14
CA PRO A 58 -21.17 21.11 -5.07
C PRO A 58 -20.10 20.54 -4.11
N PRO A 59 -19.33 21.39 -3.42
CA PRO A 59 -18.44 20.95 -2.36
C PRO A 59 -19.18 20.16 -1.28
N CYS A 60 -18.51 19.19 -0.68
CA CYS A 60 -19.09 18.37 0.38
C CYS A 60 -19.39 19.21 1.64
N GLY A 61 -20.63 19.15 2.14
CA GLY A 61 -21.02 19.85 3.38
C GLY A 61 -20.33 19.34 4.65
N ASN A 62 -19.81 18.11 4.68
CA ASN A 62 -19.13 17.54 5.86
C ASN A 62 -17.63 17.92 5.91
N CYS A 63 -16.92 17.83 4.78
CA CYS A 63 -15.47 18.02 4.76
C CYS A 63 -14.98 19.19 3.89
N GLY A 64 -15.88 19.93 3.24
CA GLY A 64 -15.55 21.03 2.33
C GLY A 64 -14.86 20.60 1.04
N HIS A 65 -14.79 19.28 0.79
CA HIS A 65 -14.08 18.74 -0.36
C HIS A 65 -14.76 19.15 -1.66
N ASP A 66 -14.04 19.87 -2.51
CA ASP A 66 -14.50 20.25 -3.85
C ASP A 66 -14.10 19.19 -4.90
N PRO A 67 -15.07 18.50 -5.54
CA PRO A 67 -14.81 17.60 -6.65
C PRO A 67 -14.11 18.24 -7.86
N ASN A 68 -14.19 19.56 -8.02
CA ASN A 68 -13.85 20.27 -9.25
C ASN A 68 -12.46 20.92 -9.26
N THR A 69 -11.72 20.93 -8.14
CA THR A 69 -10.39 21.58 -8.05
C THR A 69 -9.24 20.62 -8.31
N LYS A 70 -8.05 21.16 -8.65
CA LYS A 70 -6.78 20.40 -8.77
C LYS A 70 -6.53 19.54 -7.53
N ARG A 71 -5.90 18.38 -7.72
CA ARG A 71 -5.73 17.41 -6.63
C ARG A 71 -4.32 16.88 -6.53
N GLY A 72 -4.08 16.17 -5.43
CA GLY A 72 -2.80 15.71 -4.93
C GLY A 72 -3.09 14.92 -3.67
N VAL A 73 -2.42 15.26 -2.57
CA VAL A 73 -2.77 14.72 -1.25
C VAL A 73 -3.94 15.51 -0.67
N LEU A 74 -5.05 14.82 -0.46
CA LEU A 74 -6.31 15.38 0.01
C LEU A 74 -6.66 14.85 1.38
N ARG A 75 -7.42 15.64 2.14
CA ARG A 75 -8.11 15.21 3.36
C ARG A 75 -9.61 15.35 3.18
N THR A 76 -10.33 14.24 3.20
CA THR A 76 -11.78 14.18 2.93
C THR A 76 -12.52 13.46 4.05
N CYS A 77 -13.86 13.53 4.06
CA CYS A 77 -14.64 12.63 4.89
C CYS A 77 -14.62 11.21 4.30
N ILE A 78 -14.91 10.22 5.14
CA ILE A 78 -14.97 8.82 4.70
C ILE A 78 -15.99 8.59 3.57
N ASP A 79 -17.11 9.31 3.54
CA ASP A 79 -18.12 9.20 2.48
C ASP A 79 -17.56 9.66 1.12
N CYS A 80 -16.91 10.83 1.10
CA CYS A 80 -16.24 11.33 -0.10
C CYS A 80 -15.11 10.42 -0.56
N PHE A 81 -14.38 9.81 0.38
CA PHE A 81 -13.38 8.81 0.06
C PHE A 81 -14.02 7.59 -0.60
N LEU A 82 -15.08 7.02 -0.03
CA LEU A 82 -15.71 5.76 -0.45
C LEU A 82 -16.57 5.87 -1.72
N LYS A 83 -17.24 7.00 -1.94
CA LYS A 83 -18.19 7.20 -3.06
C LYS A 83 -19.19 6.04 -3.19
N ASP A 84 -19.85 5.69 -2.09
CA ASP A 84 -20.84 4.59 -1.99
C ASP A 84 -20.30 3.17 -2.21
N HIS A 85 -18.97 2.97 -2.26
CA HIS A 85 -18.38 1.63 -2.33
C HIS A 85 -18.04 1.08 -0.94
N ASN A 86 -17.77 -0.23 -0.87
CA ASN A 86 -17.40 -0.91 0.36
C ASN A 86 -16.11 -0.34 0.98
N LEU A 87 -16.10 -0.26 2.31
CA LEU A 87 -14.92 -0.02 3.12
C LEU A 87 -14.14 -1.32 3.30
N LEU A 88 -12.88 -1.36 2.83
CA LEU A 88 -11.98 -2.48 3.05
C LEU A 88 -10.71 -2.00 3.75
N ARG A 89 -10.15 -2.85 4.62
CA ARG A 89 -8.87 -2.60 5.29
C ARG A 89 -7.75 -3.42 4.63
N PHE A 90 -6.65 -2.76 4.33
CA PHE A 90 -5.44 -3.39 3.84
C PHE A 90 -4.74 -4.12 4.99
N GLU A 91 -4.34 -5.37 4.78
CA GLU A 91 -3.73 -6.20 5.83
C GLU A 91 -2.19 -6.11 5.78
N TYR A 92 -1.56 -5.87 6.91
CA TYR A 92 -0.10 -5.90 7.04
C TYR A 92 0.36 -7.08 7.88
N GLU A 93 1.64 -7.40 7.80
CA GLU A 93 2.27 -8.51 8.54
C GLU A 93 1.57 -9.86 8.33
N VAL A 94 0.95 -10.05 7.17
CA VAL A 94 0.34 -11.34 6.81
C VAL A 94 1.42 -12.39 6.54
N SER A 95 1.08 -13.67 6.70
CA SER A 95 2.01 -14.76 6.37
C SER A 95 2.31 -14.80 4.86
N PRO A 96 3.48 -15.33 4.44
CA PRO A 96 3.81 -15.49 3.03
C PRO A 96 2.77 -16.29 2.24
N LEU A 97 2.24 -17.37 2.83
CA LEU A 97 1.16 -18.16 2.23
C LEU A 97 -0.10 -17.32 2.02
N HIS A 98 -0.52 -16.56 3.03
CA HIS A 98 -1.66 -15.64 2.90
C HIS A 98 -1.45 -14.59 1.81
N PHE A 99 -0.25 -14.04 1.71
CA PHE A 99 0.11 -13.08 0.67
C PHE A 99 0.04 -13.67 -0.76
N ILE A 100 0.41 -14.95 -0.93
CA ILE A 100 0.32 -15.63 -2.24
C ILE A 100 -1.14 -15.74 -2.70
N PHE A 101 -2.05 -16.12 -1.80
CA PHE A 101 -3.45 -16.36 -2.12
C PHE A 101 -4.31 -15.09 -2.24
N LYS A 102 -3.87 -13.95 -1.69
CA LYS A 102 -4.62 -12.69 -1.76
C LYS A 102 -4.43 -11.93 -3.07
N GLN A 103 -5.43 -11.12 -3.41
CA GLN A 103 -5.38 -10.19 -4.54
C GLN A 103 -4.30 -9.12 -4.32
N LYS A 104 -3.67 -8.66 -5.41
CA LYS A 104 -2.68 -7.56 -5.35
C LYS A 104 -3.33 -6.30 -4.77
N GLY A 105 -2.54 -5.50 -4.04
CA GLY A 105 -3.03 -4.27 -3.42
C GLY A 105 -3.98 -4.49 -2.25
N THR A 106 -4.04 -5.67 -1.63
CA THR A 106 -4.93 -5.93 -0.48
C THR A 106 -4.19 -6.31 0.80
N CYS A 107 -2.93 -6.73 0.69
CA CYS A 107 -2.10 -7.07 1.85
C CYS A 107 -0.59 -6.96 1.57
N SER A 108 0.21 -6.95 2.65
CA SER A 108 1.68 -6.97 2.62
C SER A 108 2.21 -7.78 3.79
N THR A 109 3.36 -8.45 3.60
CA THR A 109 4.05 -9.17 4.67
C THR A 109 4.95 -8.26 5.51
N LYS A 110 5.01 -6.97 5.19
CA LYS A 110 5.93 -6.01 5.81
C LYS A 110 5.36 -5.47 7.13
N ARG A 111 6.29 -5.18 8.05
CA ARG A 111 6.00 -4.50 9.30
C ARG A 111 5.61 -3.05 9.07
N CYS A 112 4.84 -2.51 10.01
CA CYS A 112 4.38 -1.12 9.99
C CYS A 112 4.91 -0.32 11.16
N TYR A 113 4.90 0.99 10.99
CA TYR A 113 5.00 1.94 12.10
C TYR A 113 3.78 1.84 13.02
N SER A 114 3.90 2.46 14.20
CA SER A 114 2.77 2.63 15.13
C SER A 114 1.65 3.48 14.49
N ASN A 115 0.41 3.30 14.95
CA ASN A 115 -0.73 4.06 14.44
C ASN A 115 -0.53 5.58 14.55
N ASP A 116 0.02 6.06 15.67
CA ASP A 116 0.30 7.47 15.88
C ASP A 116 1.33 8.01 14.89
N GLU A 117 2.40 7.24 14.64
CA GLU A 117 3.42 7.61 13.65
C GLU A 117 2.84 7.65 12.23
N ILE A 118 1.98 6.69 11.89
CA ILE A 118 1.32 6.65 10.56
C ILE A 118 0.44 7.89 10.36
N VAL A 119 -0.37 8.24 11.36
CA VAL A 119 -1.22 9.43 11.32
C VAL A 119 -0.38 10.70 11.22
N CYS A 120 0.70 10.78 12.00
CA CYS A 120 1.64 11.90 11.95
C CYS A 120 2.23 12.07 10.55
N ARG A 121 2.77 11.01 9.96
CA ARG A 121 3.36 11.01 8.61
C ARG A 121 2.34 11.43 7.54
N ALA A 122 1.15 10.84 7.53
CA ALA A 122 0.11 11.19 6.57
C ALA A 122 -0.29 12.68 6.69
N THR A 123 -0.37 13.18 7.92
CA THR A 123 -0.70 14.57 8.22
C THR A 123 0.41 15.53 7.81
N GLU A 124 1.68 15.18 8.05
CA GLU A 124 2.83 15.97 7.61
C GLU A 124 2.87 16.11 6.09
N ILE A 125 2.64 15.02 5.34
CA ILE A 125 2.59 15.06 3.88
C ILE A 125 1.44 15.93 3.42
N PHE A 126 0.24 15.76 3.98
CA PHE A 126 -0.92 16.61 3.67
C PHE A 126 -0.64 18.10 3.96
N ASN A 127 0.01 18.42 5.08
CA ASN A 127 0.32 19.80 5.46
C ASN A 127 1.36 20.45 4.54
N LYS A 128 2.31 19.68 4.00
CA LYS A 128 3.23 20.16 2.95
C LYS A 128 2.50 20.51 1.65
N ASP A 129 1.27 20.00 1.47
CA ASP A 129 0.59 19.96 0.19
C ASP A 129 -0.64 20.90 0.06
N LYS A 130 -0.83 21.83 1.01
CA LYS A 130 -2.04 22.68 1.06
C LYS A 130 -2.27 23.59 -0.16
N VAL A 131 -1.26 23.80 -1.01
CA VAL A 131 -1.31 24.84 -2.07
C VAL A 131 -1.33 24.26 -3.49
N HIS A 132 -0.61 23.16 -3.78
CA HIS A 132 -0.40 22.72 -5.17
C HIS A 132 -0.58 21.22 -5.45
N GLY A 133 -0.91 20.39 -4.46
CA GLY A 133 -1.17 18.96 -4.71
C GLY A 133 0.06 18.13 -5.14
N LYS A 134 1.28 18.63 -4.96
CA LYS A 134 2.54 17.96 -5.35
C LYS A 134 3.42 17.56 -4.17
N GLY A 135 2.96 17.68 -2.93
CA GLY A 135 3.71 17.35 -1.72
C GLY A 135 4.16 15.89 -1.62
N PHE A 136 3.53 15.01 -2.43
CA PHE A 136 3.93 13.62 -2.62
C PHE A 136 4.40 13.31 -4.06
N GLY A 137 4.74 14.34 -4.83
CA GLY A 137 5.09 14.26 -6.25
C GLY A 137 3.87 14.23 -7.18
N ASP A 138 4.13 14.06 -8.49
CA ASP A 138 3.08 13.92 -9.49
C ASP A 138 2.47 12.51 -9.44
N TYR A 139 1.15 12.41 -9.64
CA TYR A 139 0.45 11.14 -9.61
C TYR A 139 0.73 10.33 -10.87
N ASP A 140 1.22 9.11 -10.70
CA ASP A 140 1.43 8.13 -11.77
C ASP A 140 0.70 6.85 -11.40
N LEU A 141 -0.25 6.42 -12.24
CA LEU A 141 -1.09 5.23 -12.03
C LEU A 141 -0.29 3.95 -11.72
N PHE A 142 0.93 3.84 -12.25
CA PHE A 142 1.77 2.64 -12.14
C PHE A 142 2.92 2.80 -11.13
N LYS A 143 3.35 4.03 -10.81
CA LYS A 143 4.57 4.27 -10.02
C LYS A 143 4.37 5.15 -8.78
N ASN A 144 3.50 6.15 -8.83
CA ASN A 144 3.27 7.05 -7.71
C ASN A 144 1.77 7.29 -7.56
N ASN A 145 1.07 6.28 -7.07
CA ASN A 145 -0.39 6.28 -6.95
C ASN A 145 -0.83 6.27 -5.47
N CYS A 146 -2.13 6.16 -5.26
CA CYS A 146 -2.71 6.08 -3.91
C CYS A 146 -2.21 4.91 -3.07
N GLU A 147 -1.94 3.74 -3.66
CA GLU A 147 -1.40 2.56 -2.95
C GLU A 147 0.02 2.84 -2.46
N ASN A 148 0.84 3.49 -3.28
CA ASN A 148 2.21 3.88 -2.93
C ASN A 148 2.22 4.91 -1.81
N PHE A 149 1.33 5.90 -1.86
CA PHE A 149 1.16 6.87 -0.78
C PHE A 149 0.80 6.20 0.55
N ALA A 150 -0.24 5.37 0.58
CA ALA A 150 -0.68 4.73 1.80
C ALA A 150 0.38 3.77 2.35
N SER A 151 1.04 3.02 1.46
CA SER A 151 2.20 2.19 1.79
C SER A 151 3.37 2.98 2.38
N TYR A 152 3.70 4.14 1.81
CA TYR A 152 4.75 5.01 2.31
C TYR A 152 4.42 5.55 3.72
N CYS A 153 3.16 5.89 3.98
CA CYS A 153 2.72 6.28 5.32
C CYS A 153 2.88 5.13 6.32
N LYS A 154 2.59 3.88 5.93
CA LYS A 154 2.65 2.70 6.81
C LYS A 154 4.07 2.23 7.14
N ARG A 155 5.04 2.42 6.24
CA ARG A 155 6.40 1.81 6.39
C ARG A 155 7.57 2.59 5.78
N GLY A 156 7.35 3.85 5.37
CA GLY A 156 8.42 4.77 4.95
C GLY A 156 9.06 4.49 3.59
N THR A 157 8.61 3.44 2.89
CA THR A 157 9.10 3.06 1.56
C THR A 157 7.93 2.96 0.58
N PRO A 158 8.05 3.43 -0.68
CA PRO A 158 7.13 3.04 -1.74
C PRO A 158 7.57 1.66 -2.23
N VAL A 159 6.74 0.62 -2.10
CA VAL A 159 7.09 -0.73 -2.60
C VAL A 159 6.11 -1.12 -3.68
N SER A 160 6.63 -1.58 -4.82
CA SER A 160 5.88 -2.38 -5.78
C SER A 160 5.78 -3.81 -5.25
N GLU A 161 4.65 -4.16 -4.66
CA GLU A 161 4.36 -5.53 -4.23
C GLU A 161 4.34 -6.53 -5.41
N GLN A 162 4.27 -6.01 -6.65
CA GLN A 162 4.34 -6.77 -7.89
C GLN A 162 5.73 -7.40 -8.10
N ALA A 163 6.81 -6.66 -7.83
CA ALA A 163 8.17 -7.18 -7.89
C ALA A 163 8.38 -8.31 -6.88
N ARG A 164 7.81 -8.16 -5.67
CA ARG A 164 7.94 -9.17 -4.62
C ARG A 164 7.12 -10.43 -4.87
N LYS A 165 5.90 -10.32 -5.43
CA LYS A 165 5.11 -11.51 -5.80
C LYS A 165 5.79 -12.32 -6.90
N ALA A 166 6.50 -11.65 -7.83
CA ALA A 166 7.36 -12.33 -8.81
C ALA A 166 8.55 -13.05 -8.14
N MET A 167 9.19 -12.44 -7.13
CA MET A 167 10.27 -13.08 -6.36
C MET A 167 9.78 -14.25 -5.49
N GLY A 168 8.55 -14.18 -4.94
CA GLY A 168 7.96 -15.24 -4.11
C GLY A 168 7.52 -16.51 -4.87
N ILE A 169 7.56 -16.50 -6.22
CA ILE A 169 7.41 -17.71 -7.03
C ILE A 169 8.73 -18.51 -7.09
N ALA A 170 9.88 -17.88 -6.83
CA ALA A 170 11.19 -18.54 -6.90
C ALA A 170 11.52 -19.41 -5.68
N ASP A 171 10.96 -19.11 -4.49
CA ASP A 171 11.29 -19.81 -3.23
C ASP A 171 10.27 -20.89 -2.81
N ALA A 172 9.19 -21.10 -3.58
CA ALA A 172 8.17 -22.11 -3.25
C ALA A 172 8.48 -23.52 -3.82
N SER A 173 9.59 -23.66 -4.55
CA SER A 173 10.01 -24.92 -5.19
C SER A 173 11.29 -25.44 -4.56
N LEU A 174 11.14 -26.19 -3.46
CA LEU A 174 11.99 -27.29 -2.96
C LEU A 174 12.05 -27.24 -1.43
N GLY A 175 11.38 -28.19 -0.80
CA GLY A 175 11.44 -28.36 0.64
C GLY A 175 10.59 -29.53 1.12
N THR A 176 10.69 -30.69 0.48
CA THR A 176 10.19 -31.94 1.06
C THR A 176 11.30 -32.63 1.86
N ASN A 177 10.97 -32.84 3.13
CA ASN A 177 11.41 -33.92 4.04
C ASN A 177 12.75 -33.79 4.79
N THR A 178 12.61 -33.45 6.07
CA THR A 178 13.43 -33.85 7.25
C THR A 178 13.50 -35.39 7.44
N PRO A 179 14.19 -35.94 8.46
CA PRO A 179 15.57 -35.72 8.97
C PRO A 179 16.33 -37.06 9.24
N SER A 180 17.67 -37.06 9.42
CA SER A 180 18.37 -37.84 10.49
C SER A 180 19.90 -37.98 10.31
N THR A 181 20.61 -37.68 11.41
CA THR A 181 21.80 -38.37 12.00
C THR A 181 23.16 -38.45 11.31
N SER A 182 24.14 -37.79 11.96
CA SER A 182 25.36 -38.37 12.58
C SER A 182 26.57 -38.82 11.73
N THR A 183 27.71 -38.20 12.09
CA THR A 183 29.09 -38.71 12.26
C THR A 183 30.16 -38.73 11.15
N SER A 184 31.37 -38.38 11.62
CA SER A 184 32.75 -38.59 11.14
C SER A 184 33.30 -37.61 10.09
N LYS A 185 34.24 -36.71 10.42
CA LYS A 185 35.66 -36.81 10.86
C LYS A 185 36.66 -36.76 9.69
N THR A 186 37.46 -35.68 9.72
CA THR A 186 38.91 -35.62 9.43
C THR A 186 39.42 -35.47 7.97
N ALA A 187 39.90 -34.25 7.69
CA ALA A 187 41.13 -33.80 7.01
C ALA A 187 41.75 -34.58 5.82
N MET A 188 42.12 -33.84 4.76
CA MET A 188 43.53 -33.67 4.41
C MET A 188 43.79 -32.47 3.47
N PHE A 189 44.96 -31.87 3.69
CA PHE A 189 45.66 -30.85 2.89
C PHE A 189 45.94 -31.30 1.45
N LEU A 190 46.07 -30.37 0.48
CA LEU A 190 47.34 -29.75 0.08
C LEU A 190 47.15 -28.87 -1.19
N SER A 191 47.85 -27.76 -1.18
CA SER A 191 48.13 -26.79 -2.25
C SER A 191 48.63 -27.39 -3.57
N ILE A 192 48.29 -26.76 -4.71
CA ILE A 192 49.19 -26.42 -5.83
C ILE A 192 48.61 -25.18 -6.55
N PHE A 193 49.30 -24.05 -6.45
CA PHE A 193 49.30 -22.98 -7.45
C PHE A 193 50.76 -22.78 -7.87
N ALA A 194 51.10 -23.14 -9.11
CA ALA A 194 52.28 -22.62 -9.82
C ALA A 194 52.20 -22.92 -11.32
N SER A 195 51.93 -21.86 -12.07
CA SER A 195 52.73 -21.39 -13.22
C SER A 195 52.78 -22.18 -14.54
N LYS A 196 52.21 -21.51 -15.56
CA LYS A 196 52.74 -21.18 -16.90
C LYS A 196 52.80 -22.25 -18.00
N SER A 197 52.16 -21.91 -19.12
CA SER A 197 52.65 -22.14 -20.48
C SER A 197 52.50 -20.87 -21.32
N SER A 198 53.62 -20.17 -21.53
CA SER A 198 54.14 -19.84 -22.86
C SER A 198 55.55 -20.39 -22.91
#